data_AF-A0A0G1WM85-F1
#
_entry.id   AF-A0A0G1WM85-F1
#
_cell.length_a   1.000
_cell.length_b   1.000
_cell.length_c   1.000
_cell.angle_alpha   90.00
_cell.angle_beta   90.00
_cell.angle_gamma   90.00
#
_symmetry.space_group_name_H-M   'P 1'
#
loop_
_entity.id
_entity.type
_entity.pdbx_description
1 polymer ?
#
loop_
_entity_poly.entity_id
_entity_poly.type
_entity_poly.pdbx_seq_one_letter_code
_entity_poly.pdbx_strand_id
1 'polypeptide(L)' 'MINKDLLEILACPQCKGPLQLQGEDGLLCEKCSLLYEIKDDTLGAAA' A
#
# COMPACT_ATOMS: atom_id res chain seq x y z
N MET A 1 -2.65 0.54 -14.39
CA MET A 1 -3.18 -0.73 -13.85
C MET A 1 -2.12 -1.28 -12.92
N ILE A 2 -2.39 -1.30 -11.61
CA ILE A 2 -1.44 -1.85 -10.63
C ILE A 2 -1.34 -3.36 -10.88
N ASN A 3 -0.11 -3.87 -10.99
CA ASN A 3 0.11 -5.30 -11.15
C ASN A 3 -0.31 -6.02 -9.86
N LYS A 4 -1.26 -6.95 -9.95
CA LYS A 4 -1.84 -7.66 -8.81
C LYS A 4 -0.80 -8.51 -8.07
N ASP A 5 0.22 -9.02 -8.78
CA ASP A 5 1.28 -9.84 -8.21
C ASP A 5 2.18 -9.04 -7.23
N LEU A 6 2.31 -7.73 -7.44
CA LEU A 6 3.05 -6.85 -6.52
C LEU A 6 2.32 -6.68 -5.18
N LEU A 7 0.98 -6.63 -5.21
CA LEU A 7 0.17 -6.48 -3.99
C LEU A 7 0.28 -7.70 -3.08
N GLU A 8 0.48 -8.90 -3.65
CA GLU A 8 0.67 -10.13 -2.88
C GLU A 8 2.00 -10.16 -2.11
N ILE A 9 2.97 -9.32 -2.50
CA ILE A 9 4.26 -9.16 -1.80
C ILE A 9 4.14 -8.14 -0.65
N LEU A 10 3.23 -7.17 -0.75
CA LEU A 10 3.11 -6.09 0.23
C LEU A 10 2.45 -6.58 1.53
N ALA A 11 3.06 -6.21 2.65
CA ALA A 11 2.54 -6.50 3.99
C ALA A 11 2.57 -5.24 4.86
N CYS A 12 1.66 -5.16 5.82
CA CYS A 12 1.63 -4.05 6.77
C CYS A 12 2.99 -3.91 7.48
N PRO A 13 3.65 -2.74 7.45
CA PRO A 13 4.98 -2.57 8.02
C PRO A 13 5.01 -2.81 9.54
N GLN A 14 3.90 -2.50 10.23
CA GLN A 14 3.74 -2.62 11.67
C GLN A 14 3.50 -4.06 12.16
N CYS A 15 2.62 -4.82 11.50
CA CYS A 15 2.19 -6.15 11.98
C CYS A 15 2.51 -7.31 11.03
N LYS A 16 3.09 -7.03 9.85
CA LYS A 16 3.36 -7.98 8.76
C LYS A 16 2.11 -8.74 8.28
N GLY A 17 0.93 -8.22 8.58
CA GLY A 17 -0.35 -8.75 8.11
C GLY A 17 -0.69 -8.33 6.68
N PRO A 18 -1.77 -8.91 6.12
CA PRO A 18 -2.22 -8.57 4.77
C PRO A 18 -2.70 -7.12 4.69
N LEU A 19 -2.58 -6.55 3.49
CA LEU A 19 -3.14 -5.25 3.12
C LEU A 19 -4.24 -5.46 2.07
N GLN A 20 -5.27 -4.61 2.12
CA GLN A 20 -6.35 -4.58 1.14
C GLN A 20 -6.34 -3.26 0.40
N LEU A 21 -6.60 -3.28 -0.90
CA LEU A 21 -6.76 -2.06 -1.67
C LEU A 21 -8.06 -1.35 -1.29
N GLN A 22 -7.95 -0.07 -0.97
CA GLN A 22 -9.06 0.81 -0.65
C GLN A 22 -9.10 1.91 -1.73
N GLY A 23 -9.99 1.77 -2.71
CA GLY A 23 -10.03 2.65 -3.87
C GLY A 23 -8.94 2.31 -4.89
N GLU A 24 -8.25 3.32 -5.42
CA GLU A 24 -7.17 3.15 -6.40
C GLU A 24 -5.78 3.39 -5.79
N ASP A 25 -5.70 4.23 -4.74
CA ASP A 25 -4.43 4.73 -4.18
C ASP A 25 -4.26 4.47 -2.67
N GLY A 26 -5.08 3.56 -2.10
CA GLY A 26 -5.07 3.26 -0.67
C GLY A 26 -4.78 1.81 -0.36
N LEU A 27 -3.98 1.55 0.68
CA LEU A 27 -3.75 0.22 1.26
C LEU A 27 -4.18 0.20 2.72
N LEU A 28 -5.27 -0.50 3.02
CA LEU A 28 -5.83 -0.66 4.36
C LEU A 28 -5.25 -1.90 5.05
N CYS A 29 -4.84 -1.74 6.31
CA CYS A 29 -4.62 -2.86 7.23
C CYS A 29 -5.74 -2.89 8.28
N GLU A 30 -6.67 -3.84 8.19
CA GLU A 30 -7.76 -3.96 9.17
C GLU A 30 -7.26 -4.21 10.60
N LYS A 31 -6.23 -5.07 10.75
CA LYS A 31 -5.66 -5.42 12.07
C LYS A 31 -5.07 -4.22 12.81
N CYS A 32 -4.45 -3.30 12.08
CA CYS A 32 -3.84 -2.10 12.66
C CYS A 32 -4.78 -0.89 12.60
N SER A 33 -5.87 -0.97 11.83
CA SER A 33 -6.73 0.18 11.50
C SER A 33 -5.95 1.36 10.90
N LEU A 34 -4.99 1.06 10.02
CA LEU A 34 -4.13 2.04 9.34
C LEU A 34 -4.39 2.01 7.83
N LEU A 35 -4.41 3.21 7.22
CA LEU A 35 -4.49 3.40 5.77
C LEU A 35 -3.17 4.01 5.28
N TYR A 36 -2.52 3.34 4.34
CA TYR A 36 -1.31 3.82 3.67
C TYR A 36 -1.67 4.37 2.29
N GLU A 37 -1.14 5.55 1.96
CA GLU A 37 -1.26 6.14 0.62
C GLU A 37 -0.24 5.48 -0.33
N ILE A 38 -0.69 5.14 -1.53
CA ILE A 38 0.16 4.70 -2.63
C ILE A 38 0.66 5.95 -3.35
N LYS A 39 1.97 6.20 -3.28
CA LYS A 39 2.62 7.30 -3.98
C LYS A 39 3.42 6.74 -5.15
N ASP A 40 3.18 7.27 -6.34
CA ASP A 40 3.98 6.95 -7.53
C ASP A 40 5.28 7.77 -7.48
N ASP A 41 6.32 7.22 -6.85
CA ASP A 41 7.66 7.81 -6.83
C ASP A 41 8.46 7.34 -8.05
N THR A 42 8.05 7.81 -9.24
CA THR A 42 8.79 7.55 -10.50
C THR A 42 9.59 8.76 -10.99
N LEU A 43 9.43 9.91 -10.33
CA LEU A 43 10.25 11.11 -10.51
C LEU A 43 10.66 11.60 -9.12
N GLY A 44 11.93 11.40 -8.77
CA GLY A 44 12.50 11.97 -7.56
C GLY A 44 12.32 13.49 -7.56
N ALA A 45 11.35 13.97 -6.79
CA ALA A 45 11.19 15.35 -6.41
C ALA A 45 10.82 15.37 -4.93
N ALA A 46 11.85 15.19 -4.10
CA ALA A 46 11.85 15.80 -2.79
C ALA A 46 11.65 17.30 -2.98
N ALA A 47 10.53 17.82 -2.49
CA ALA A 47 10.33 19.25 -2.22
C ALA A 47 10.50 19.46 -0.71
#